data_AF-A0A842L8E4-F1
#
_entry.id   AF-A0A842L8E4-F1
#
_cell.length_a   1.000
_cell.length_b   1.000
_cell.length_c   1.000
_cell.angle_alpha   90.00
_cell.angle_beta   90.00
_cell.angle_gamma   90.00
#
_symmetry.space_group_name_H-M   'P 1'
#
loop_
_entity.id
_entity.type
_entity.pdbx_description
1 polymer ?
#
loop_
_entity_poly.entity_id
_entity_poly.type
_entity_poly.pdbx_seq_one_letter_code
_entity_poly.pdbx_strand_id
1 'polypeptide(L)'
;AIHEVPPDNHIEIDEKCIGCILCREACPYDAIKMKTILSEPIREPIPTINPKLCLNCGACVAACKTGAIELVASGKEEIHPVIDEEKCVRCGYCARACPSEAIKYGEILPRAVATGKALVIDHNQCIGCMTCTRVCPSKGAIKVGKVSKLPYIDPAYCARCEKCMDVCPSTAIKYTTRTAASRKFNRIHTMEIASEVLEKETEKIADATSKINSILEDIANNISKEHDEKGFEIDVTDRIKEEIKEIMDGNIEIDEMLGIIEKTKPGRWIKSLEEKCIGCGACVDECPVNCIELEMPAPISIGDECVYCGKCVQVCPVEAITLREEFFTVKDDRILFKRREIKEPKSGKIIPDDMICQACGICVNKCPVNALSLKDDKIIVDQEACISCGECENICPVNAIKLIDTNGV
;
A
#
# COMPACT_ATOMS: atom_id res chain seq x y z
N ALA A 1 36.32 -37.12 -7.30
CA ALA A 1 37.72 -36.68 -7.36
C ALA A 1 38.56 -37.54 -6.41
N ILE A 2 38.82 -38.80 -6.77
CA ILE A 2 39.95 -39.60 -6.25
C ILE A 2 40.25 -40.61 -7.36
N HIS A 3 41.48 -40.63 -7.88
CA HIS A 3 41.90 -41.60 -8.89
C HIS A 3 42.82 -42.70 -8.35
N GLU A 4 43.42 -42.55 -7.17
CA GLU A 4 44.23 -43.58 -6.52
C GLU A 4 44.14 -43.45 -4.99
N VAL A 5 44.17 -44.59 -4.28
CA VAL A 5 44.19 -44.63 -2.81
C VAL A 5 45.64 -44.45 -2.34
N PRO A 6 45.96 -43.38 -1.58
CA PRO A 6 47.32 -43.14 -1.11
C PRO A 6 47.76 -44.20 -0.07
N PRO A 7 49.07 -44.52 0.01
CA PRO A 7 49.61 -45.63 0.81
C PRO A 7 49.46 -45.46 2.32
N ASP A 8 49.14 -44.26 2.81
CA ASP A 8 48.88 -43.94 4.21
C ASP A 8 47.37 -43.95 4.56
N ASN A 9 46.51 -44.36 3.61
CA ASN A 9 45.05 -44.33 3.72
C ASN A 9 44.47 -42.96 4.11
N HIS A 10 45.21 -41.86 3.91
CA HIS A 10 44.74 -40.51 4.18
C HIS A 10 44.43 -39.77 2.88
N ILE A 11 43.16 -39.41 2.68
CA ILE A 11 42.73 -38.66 1.51
C ILE A 11 42.58 -37.19 1.90
N GLU A 12 43.41 -36.32 1.32
CA GLU A 12 43.18 -34.88 1.36
C GLU A 12 42.28 -34.46 0.20
N ILE A 13 41.18 -33.75 0.53
CA ILE A 13 40.25 -33.21 -0.46
C ILE A 13 40.74 -31.81 -0.87
N ASP A 14 40.81 -31.57 -2.18
CA ASP A 14 41.29 -30.30 -2.73
C ASP A 14 40.34 -29.11 -2.50
N GLU A 15 40.80 -27.94 -2.91
CA GLU A 15 40.13 -26.63 -2.80
C GLU A 15 38.79 -26.53 -3.57
N LYS A 16 38.36 -27.55 -4.31
CA LYS A 16 37.01 -27.62 -4.90
C LYS A 16 35.94 -28.04 -3.89
N CYS A 17 36.33 -28.47 -2.69
CA CYS A 17 35.41 -28.76 -1.60
C CYS A 17 34.71 -27.48 -1.11
N ILE A 18 33.39 -27.42 -1.25
CA ILE A 18 32.58 -26.26 -0.82
C ILE A 18 32.31 -26.22 0.70
N GLY A 19 32.79 -27.20 1.47
CA GLY A 19 32.67 -27.19 2.93
C GLY A 19 31.26 -27.48 3.49
N CYS A 20 30.39 -28.16 2.73
CA CYS A 20 28.97 -28.39 3.10
C CYS A 20 28.70 -29.38 4.26
N ILE A 21 29.73 -29.87 4.95
CA ILE A 21 29.71 -30.80 6.11
C ILE A 21 29.00 -32.16 5.95
N LEU A 22 28.26 -32.41 4.87
CA LEU A 22 27.45 -33.63 4.68
C LEU A 22 28.27 -34.92 4.77
N CYS A 23 29.49 -34.94 4.23
CA CYS A 23 30.32 -36.14 4.27
C CYS A 23 30.77 -36.49 5.69
N ARG A 24 31.07 -35.48 6.53
CA ARG A 24 31.46 -35.66 7.93
C ARG A 24 30.29 -36.22 8.73
N GLU A 25 29.11 -35.61 8.61
CA GLU A 25 27.90 -36.04 9.34
C GLU A 25 27.45 -37.45 8.93
N ALA A 26 27.64 -37.81 7.66
CA ALA A 26 27.32 -39.14 7.16
C ALA A 26 28.34 -40.21 7.58
N CYS A 27 29.50 -39.85 8.15
CA CYS A 27 30.55 -40.79 8.50
C CYS A 27 30.33 -41.38 9.91
N PRO A 28 29.91 -42.65 10.04
CA PRO A 28 29.59 -43.25 11.34
C PRO A 28 30.83 -43.52 12.20
N TYR A 29 32.03 -43.38 11.62
CA TYR A 29 33.32 -43.63 12.28
C TYR A 29 34.09 -42.34 12.60
N ASP A 30 33.49 -41.17 12.35
CA ASP A 30 34.08 -39.84 12.59
C ASP A 30 35.50 -39.66 12.00
N ALA A 31 35.74 -40.30 10.84
CA ALA A 31 37.05 -40.36 10.20
C ALA A 31 37.43 -39.08 9.42
N ILE A 32 36.51 -38.12 9.29
CA ILE A 32 36.68 -36.92 8.47
C ILE A 32 36.95 -35.71 9.35
N LYS A 33 38.17 -35.18 9.29
CA LYS A 33 38.56 -33.95 9.99
C LYS A 33 38.58 -32.77 9.00
N MET A 34 37.70 -31.80 9.21
CA MET A 34 37.74 -30.54 8.43
C MET A 34 38.49 -29.45 9.21
N LYS A 35 39.46 -28.80 8.56
CA LYS A 35 40.06 -27.56 9.06
C LYS A 35 39.26 -26.36 8.51
N THR A 36 38.50 -25.70 9.38
CA THR A 36 37.89 -24.40 9.06
C THR A 36 38.88 -23.28 9.36
N ILE A 37 39.39 -22.63 8.31
CA ILE A 37 40.08 -21.35 8.46
C ILE A 37 38.99 -20.29 8.55
N LEU A 38 38.65 -19.85 9.76
CA LEU A 38 37.83 -18.66 9.94
C LEU A 38 38.61 -17.46 9.40
N SER A 39 38.03 -16.74 8.43
CA SER A 39 38.56 -15.44 8.01
C SER A 39 38.68 -14.54 9.24
N GLU A 40 39.73 -13.72 9.31
CA GLU A 40 39.84 -12.71 10.36
C GLU A 40 38.55 -11.87 10.42
N PRO A 41 38.05 -11.53 11.61
CA PRO A 41 36.88 -10.67 11.73
C PRO A 41 37.18 -9.36 10.99
N ILE A 42 36.39 -9.08 9.96
CA ILE A 42 36.45 -7.82 9.22
C ILE A 42 36.11 -6.71 10.22
N ARG A 43 37.14 -6.10 10.80
CA ARG A 43 37.00 -4.96 11.69
C ARG A 43 36.51 -3.79 10.84
N GLU A 44 35.36 -3.21 11.17
CA GLU A 44 34.91 -1.98 10.51
C GLU A 44 35.97 -0.88 10.67
N PRO A 45 36.24 -0.09 9.62
CA PRO A 45 37.20 1.02 9.69
C PRO A 45 36.69 2.13 10.60
N ILE A 46 37.63 2.92 11.13
CA ILE A 46 37.31 4.08 11.97
C ILE A 46 36.52 5.10 11.13
N PRO A 47 35.46 5.72 11.68
CA PRO A 47 34.68 6.72 10.96
C PRO A 47 35.54 7.95 10.61
N THR A 48 35.27 8.55 9.46
CA THR A 48 35.90 9.80 9.01
C THR A 48 34.88 10.92 9.00
N ILE A 49 35.33 12.16 9.21
CA ILE A 49 34.48 13.36 9.22
C ILE A 49 34.85 14.24 8.02
N ASN A 50 33.87 14.60 7.20
CA ASN A 50 34.04 15.54 6.11
C ASN A 50 33.91 16.99 6.62
N PRO A 51 35.00 17.78 6.65
CA PRO A 51 34.97 19.13 7.21
C PRO A 51 34.08 20.09 6.41
N LYS A 52 33.84 19.83 5.12
CA LYS A 52 32.98 20.69 4.27
C LYS A 52 31.49 20.50 4.53
N LEU A 53 31.10 19.36 5.08
CA LEU A 53 29.70 19.05 5.45
C LEU A 53 29.47 19.22 6.95
N CYS A 54 30.53 19.36 7.74
CA CYS A 54 30.42 19.50 9.18
C CYS A 54 29.86 20.88 9.52
N LEU A 55 28.73 20.90 10.23
CA LEU A 55 28.13 22.14 10.74
C LEU A 55 28.68 22.54 12.12
N ASN A 56 29.68 21.82 12.61
CA ASN A 56 30.31 22.05 13.92
C ASN A 56 29.31 22.07 15.10
N CYS A 57 28.19 21.35 14.99
CA CYS A 57 27.09 21.37 15.96
C CYS A 57 27.30 20.50 17.21
N GLY A 58 28.36 19.69 17.26
CA GLY A 58 28.68 18.85 18.43
C GLY A 58 27.80 17.61 18.64
N ALA A 59 26.81 17.33 17.78
CA ALA A 59 25.91 16.17 17.94
C ALA A 59 26.64 14.82 18.02
N CYS A 60 27.74 14.66 17.28
CA CYS A 60 28.57 13.45 17.29
C CYS A 60 29.31 13.25 18.63
N VAL A 61 29.72 14.34 19.29
CA VAL A 61 30.35 14.31 20.62
C VAL A 61 29.34 13.85 21.66
N ALA A 62 28.13 14.42 21.65
CA ALA A 62 27.05 14.02 22.56
C ALA A 62 26.63 12.55 22.39
N ALA A 63 26.69 12.03 21.16
CA ALA A 63 26.37 10.65 20.85
C ALA A 63 27.48 9.65 21.25
N CYS A 64 28.73 10.10 21.41
CA CYS A 64 29.88 9.22 21.63
C CYS A 64 30.04 8.82 23.10
N LYS A 65 29.48 7.65 23.46
CA LYS A 65 29.55 7.13 24.83
C LYS A 65 30.94 6.68 25.29
N THR A 66 31.86 6.43 24.36
CA THR A 66 33.25 6.07 24.68
C THR A 66 34.17 7.28 24.84
N GLY A 67 33.67 8.50 24.64
CA GLY A 67 34.48 9.71 24.69
C GLY A 67 35.54 9.80 23.59
N ALA A 68 35.39 9.04 22.50
CA ALA A 68 36.33 9.02 21.39
C ALA A 68 36.21 10.22 20.44
N ILE A 69 35.32 11.19 20.66
CA ILE A 69 35.15 12.35 19.77
C ILE A 69 35.19 13.62 20.60
N GLU A 70 36.07 14.56 20.22
CA GLU A 70 36.25 15.84 20.90
C GLU A 70 36.20 17.00 19.91
N LEU A 71 35.71 18.17 20.34
CA LEU A 71 35.78 19.40 19.55
C LEU A 71 37.12 20.09 19.84
N VAL A 72 37.95 20.25 18.81
CA VAL A 72 39.24 20.90 18.92
C VAL A 72 39.16 22.30 18.32
N ALA A 73 39.75 23.28 19.01
CA ALA A 73 39.94 24.64 18.52
C ALA A 73 41.44 24.92 18.44
N SER A 74 42.01 24.99 17.23
CA SER A 74 43.42 25.34 17.02
C SER A 74 43.55 26.71 16.36
N GLY A 75 43.80 27.75 17.16
CA GLY A 75 44.21 29.06 16.67
C GLY A 75 43.19 29.74 15.73
N LYS A 76 43.60 30.06 14.50
CA LYS A 76 42.77 30.75 13.47
C LYS A 76 41.79 29.82 12.74
N GLU A 77 41.78 28.52 13.04
CA GLU A 77 40.89 27.55 12.38
C GLU A 77 39.54 27.43 13.10
N GLU A 78 38.49 27.10 12.33
CA GLU A 78 37.14 26.86 12.85
C GLU A 78 37.11 25.61 13.74
N ILE A 79 36.27 25.66 14.78
CA ILE A 79 36.06 24.55 15.73
C ILE A 79 35.59 23.32 14.97
N HIS A 80 36.29 22.18 15.07
CA HIS A 80 35.91 20.96 14.36
C HIS A 80 36.06 19.70 15.24
N PRO A 81 35.24 18.66 15.00
CA PRO A 81 35.34 17.39 15.73
C PRO A 81 36.52 16.55 15.23
N VAL A 82 37.24 15.93 16.16
CA VAL A 82 38.34 14.98 15.93
C VAL A 82 38.01 13.67 16.62
N ILE A 83 38.36 12.54 15.99
CA ILE A 83 38.10 11.20 16.51
C ILE A 83 39.41 10.59 17.01
N ASP A 84 39.43 10.18 18.27
CA ASP A 84 40.48 9.37 18.89
C ASP A 84 40.34 7.92 18.40
N GLU A 85 41.30 7.49 17.60
CA GLU A 85 41.30 6.18 16.95
C GLU A 85 41.40 5.01 17.93
N GLU A 86 42.07 5.20 19.06
CA GLU A 86 42.29 4.16 20.06
C GLU A 86 41.07 3.97 20.95
N LYS A 87 40.32 5.04 21.23
CA LYS A 87 39.08 4.99 22.02
C LYS A 87 37.84 4.62 21.20
N CYS A 88 37.92 4.65 19.87
CA CYS A 88 36.78 4.42 18.99
C CYS A 88 36.43 2.93 18.87
N VAL A 89 35.30 2.54 19.46
CA VAL A 89 34.77 1.15 19.38
C VAL A 89 33.92 0.87 18.14
N ARG A 90 33.85 1.82 17.19
CA ARG A 90 33.17 1.66 15.89
C ARG A 90 31.67 1.30 15.98
N CYS A 91 30.95 1.92 16.92
CA CYS A 91 29.55 1.61 17.21
C CYS A 91 28.50 2.28 16.29
N GLY A 92 28.89 3.18 15.39
CA GLY A 92 28.00 3.80 14.40
C GLY A 92 27.08 4.92 14.91
N TYR A 93 27.07 5.23 16.21
CA TYR A 93 26.15 6.22 16.78
C TYR A 93 26.45 7.66 16.30
N CYS A 94 27.71 8.03 16.14
CA CYS A 94 28.09 9.37 15.67
C CYS A 94 27.59 9.64 14.24
N ALA A 95 27.61 8.64 13.35
CA ALA A 95 27.09 8.75 11.99
C ALA A 95 25.58 8.92 11.96
N ARG A 96 24.84 8.18 12.81
CA ARG A 96 23.37 8.32 12.94
C ARG A 96 22.94 9.64 13.55
N ALA A 97 23.74 10.18 14.48
CA ALA A 97 23.45 11.43 15.15
C ALA A 97 23.85 12.66 14.32
N CYS A 98 24.57 12.50 13.20
CA CYS A 98 25.06 13.62 12.40
C CYS A 98 23.97 14.12 11.44
N PRO A 99 23.34 15.30 11.69
CA PRO A 99 22.23 15.79 10.87
C PRO A 99 22.67 16.23 9.47
N SER A 100 23.96 16.53 9.28
CA SER A 100 24.55 16.90 7.99
C SER A 100 25.20 15.73 7.26
N GLU A 101 25.10 14.53 7.83
CA GLU A 101 25.73 13.32 7.29
C GLU A 101 27.26 13.46 7.03
N ALA A 102 27.95 14.32 7.77
CA ALA A 102 29.39 14.54 7.60
C ALA A 102 30.25 13.32 7.99
N ILE A 103 29.71 12.35 8.74
CA ILE A 103 30.46 11.22 9.31
C ILE A 103 30.16 9.91 8.56
N LYS A 104 31.20 9.20 8.10
CA LYS A 104 31.07 7.95 7.30
C LYS A 104 32.09 6.89 7.71
N TYR A 105 31.72 5.61 7.61
CA TYR A 105 32.58 4.44 7.87
C TYR A 105 33.11 3.87 6.53
N GLY A 106 34.43 3.71 6.36
CA GLY A 106 35.03 3.13 5.15
C GLY A 106 36.36 3.75 4.72
N GLU A 107 37.27 2.96 4.13
CA GLU A 107 38.46 3.46 3.44
C GLU A 107 38.06 4.36 2.25
N ILE A 108 38.72 5.52 2.20
CA ILE A 108 38.98 6.38 1.04
C ILE A 108 37.77 6.58 0.11
N LEU A 109 37.07 7.70 0.33
CA LEU A 109 36.37 8.41 -0.74
C LEU A 109 37.24 8.35 -2.01
N PRO A 110 36.75 7.88 -3.18
CA PRO A 110 37.27 8.44 -4.42
C PRO A 110 37.11 9.95 -4.24
N ARG A 111 38.24 10.68 -4.21
CA ARG A 111 38.32 12.14 -4.05
C ARG A 111 37.03 12.75 -4.57
N ALA A 112 36.30 13.51 -3.77
CA ALA A 112 35.07 14.17 -4.22
C ALA A 112 35.38 14.94 -5.50
N VAL A 113 35.14 14.32 -6.65
CA VAL A 113 35.43 14.94 -7.94
C VAL A 113 34.25 15.88 -8.13
N ALA A 114 34.48 17.16 -7.90
CA ALA A 114 33.48 18.20 -8.11
C ALA A 114 33.00 18.24 -9.58
N THR A 115 33.77 17.63 -10.48
CA THR A 115 33.57 17.63 -11.93
C THR A 115 33.61 16.20 -12.49
N GLY A 116 33.07 15.99 -13.69
CA GLY A 116 33.15 14.70 -14.40
C GLY A 116 31.81 13.98 -14.57
N LYS A 117 31.88 12.73 -15.05
CA LYS A 117 30.72 11.87 -15.35
C LYS A 117 30.38 10.95 -14.16
N ALA A 118 29.11 10.65 -13.98
CA ALA A 118 28.57 9.65 -13.06
C ALA A 118 27.55 8.76 -13.76
N LEU A 119 27.22 7.64 -13.12
CA LEU A 119 26.20 6.71 -13.57
C LEU A 119 24.84 7.08 -12.98
N VAL A 120 23.79 6.93 -13.78
CA VAL A 120 22.39 7.05 -13.35
C VAL A 120 21.58 5.87 -13.89
N ILE A 121 20.52 5.52 -13.17
CA ILE A 121 19.56 4.50 -13.61
C ILE A 121 18.36 5.22 -14.23
N ASP A 122 17.96 4.80 -15.42
CA ASP A 122 16.68 5.19 -16.03
C ASP A 122 15.57 4.27 -15.53
N HIS A 123 14.69 4.81 -14.67
CA HIS A 123 13.59 4.05 -14.07
C HIS A 123 12.56 3.57 -15.11
N ASN A 124 12.43 4.24 -16.26
CA ASN A 124 11.53 3.79 -17.33
C ASN A 124 12.06 2.56 -18.08
N GLN A 125 13.36 2.30 -18.01
CA GLN A 125 14.01 1.14 -18.65
C GLN A 125 14.45 0.08 -17.62
N CYS A 126 14.32 0.37 -16.33
CA CYS A 126 14.77 -0.53 -15.27
C CYS A 126 13.72 -1.60 -15.00
N ILE A 127 14.10 -2.87 -15.15
CA ILE A 127 13.21 -4.01 -14.86
C ILE A 127 13.25 -4.46 -13.39
N GLY A 128 13.96 -3.75 -12.50
CA GLY A 128 13.97 -4.06 -11.07
C GLY A 128 14.70 -5.35 -10.66
N CYS A 129 15.56 -5.96 -11.49
CA CYS A 129 16.21 -7.24 -11.18
C CYS A 129 17.24 -7.24 -10.02
N MET A 130 17.61 -6.07 -9.50
CA MET A 130 18.57 -5.88 -8.38
C MET A 130 19.98 -6.46 -8.58
N THR A 131 20.39 -6.86 -9.78
CA THR A 131 21.76 -7.33 -10.01
C THR A 131 22.79 -6.23 -9.76
N CYS A 132 22.48 -4.99 -10.14
CA CYS A 132 23.35 -3.83 -9.91
C CYS A 132 23.69 -3.60 -8.43
N THR A 133 22.75 -3.82 -7.51
CA THR A 133 22.97 -3.63 -6.06
C THR A 133 23.95 -4.66 -5.51
N ARG A 134 23.86 -5.91 -5.98
CA ARG A 134 24.72 -7.03 -5.55
C ARG A 134 26.16 -6.89 -6.02
N VAL A 135 26.37 -6.36 -7.23
CA VAL A 135 27.73 -6.25 -7.80
C VAL A 135 28.45 -4.95 -7.42
N CYS A 136 27.73 -3.96 -6.88
CA CYS A 136 28.30 -2.65 -6.59
C CYS A 136 29.28 -2.74 -5.41
N PRO A 137 30.59 -2.49 -5.63
CA PRO A 137 31.57 -2.56 -4.56
C PRO A 137 31.50 -1.33 -3.64
N SER A 138 30.93 -0.22 -4.11
CA SER A 138 30.75 1.01 -3.35
C SER A 138 29.49 0.91 -2.48
N LYS A 139 29.67 0.61 -1.18
CA LYS A 139 28.58 0.60 -0.21
C LYS A 139 27.91 1.98 -0.16
N GLY A 140 26.57 2.01 -0.24
CA GLY A 140 25.78 3.24 -0.25
C GLY A 140 25.65 3.94 -1.61
N ALA A 141 26.37 3.49 -2.65
CA ALA A 141 26.27 4.09 -3.99
C ALA A 141 25.00 3.73 -4.74
N ILE A 142 24.37 2.59 -4.44
CA ILE A 142 23.06 2.24 -5.00
C ILE A 142 22.09 2.14 -3.84
N LYS A 143 21.09 3.02 -3.83
CA LYS A 143 19.96 2.98 -2.91
C LYS A 143 18.79 2.30 -3.60
N VAL A 144 17.88 1.71 -2.84
CA VAL A 144 16.63 1.12 -3.35
C VAL A 144 15.48 1.91 -2.75
N GLY A 145 14.58 2.40 -3.60
CA GLY A 145 13.37 3.08 -3.15
C GLY A 145 12.47 2.12 -2.37
N LYS A 146 11.87 2.56 -1.27
CA LYS A 146 10.94 1.72 -0.53
C LYS A 146 9.58 1.65 -1.20
N VAL A 147 9.18 2.72 -1.90
CA VAL A 147 7.88 2.75 -2.59
C VAL A 147 8.03 2.22 -4.01
N SER A 148 8.92 2.81 -4.82
CA SER A 148 9.12 2.35 -6.21
C SER A 148 9.71 0.95 -6.31
N LYS A 149 10.36 0.46 -5.23
CA LYS A 149 11.17 -0.77 -5.24
C LYS A 149 12.23 -0.77 -6.34
N LEU A 150 12.66 0.39 -6.85
CA LEU A 150 13.66 0.50 -7.91
C LEU A 150 14.99 1.05 -7.38
N PRO A 151 16.14 0.62 -7.95
CA PRO A 151 17.43 1.14 -7.54
C PRO A 151 17.69 2.54 -8.13
N TYR A 152 18.41 3.38 -7.40
CA TYR A 152 18.92 4.67 -7.89
C TYR A 152 20.32 4.94 -7.31
N ILE A 153 21.17 5.60 -8.10
CA ILE A 153 22.60 5.76 -7.79
C ILE A 153 22.84 7.09 -7.09
N ASP A 154 23.50 7.04 -5.94
CA ASP A 154 24.05 8.21 -5.25
C ASP A 154 25.42 8.56 -5.85
N PRO A 155 25.53 9.67 -6.60
CA PRO A 155 26.78 10.06 -7.24
C PRO A 155 27.87 10.45 -6.22
N ALA A 156 27.53 10.75 -4.96
CA ALA A 156 28.50 11.02 -3.92
C ALA A 156 29.35 9.79 -3.56
N TYR A 157 28.75 8.59 -3.65
CA TYR A 157 29.42 7.32 -3.33
C TYR A 157 29.82 6.51 -4.58
N CYS A 158 29.31 6.89 -5.77
CA CYS A 158 29.63 6.19 -7.01
C CYS A 158 31.09 6.39 -7.41
N ALA A 159 31.90 5.33 -7.28
CA ALA A 159 33.30 5.30 -7.74
C ALA A 159 33.45 5.14 -9.27
N ARG A 160 32.34 4.95 -10.00
CA ARG A 160 32.33 4.82 -11.47
C ARG A 160 33.20 3.67 -11.99
N CYS A 161 33.09 2.50 -11.36
CA CYS A 161 33.79 1.27 -11.77
C CYS A 161 33.04 0.42 -12.81
N GLU A 162 31.88 0.91 -13.29
CA GLU A 162 31.07 0.32 -14.37
C GLU A 162 30.46 -1.07 -14.13
N LYS A 163 30.85 -1.81 -13.08
CA LYS A 163 30.31 -3.14 -12.77
C LYS A 163 28.78 -3.26 -12.81
N CYS A 164 28.07 -2.25 -12.29
CA CYS A 164 26.60 -2.25 -12.30
C CYS A 164 26.00 -2.08 -13.69
N MET A 165 26.67 -1.33 -14.57
CA MET A 165 26.29 -1.12 -15.97
C MET A 165 26.48 -2.41 -16.77
N ASP A 166 27.62 -3.08 -16.60
CA ASP A 166 27.97 -4.32 -17.34
C ASP A 166 26.98 -5.46 -17.08
N VAL A 167 26.45 -5.54 -15.85
CA VAL A 167 25.49 -6.59 -15.47
C VAL A 167 24.03 -6.18 -15.65
N CYS A 168 23.74 -4.99 -16.21
CA CYS A 168 22.37 -4.50 -16.36
C CYS A 168 21.70 -5.11 -17.60
N PRO A 169 20.77 -6.06 -17.46
CA PRO A 169 20.18 -6.76 -18.61
C PRO A 169 19.31 -5.85 -19.49
N SER A 170 18.75 -4.78 -18.92
CA SER A 170 17.89 -3.83 -19.64
C SER A 170 18.62 -2.58 -20.12
N THR A 171 19.95 -2.49 -19.93
CA THR A 171 20.77 -1.32 -20.32
C THR A 171 20.29 0.01 -19.73
N ALA A 172 19.56 -0.05 -18.60
CA ALA A 172 18.97 1.12 -17.94
C ALA A 172 20.01 2.06 -17.31
N ILE A 173 21.24 1.60 -17.09
CA ILE A 173 22.30 2.37 -16.42
C ILE A 173 23.12 3.12 -17.47
N LYS A 174 23.15 4.45 -17.38
CA LYS A 174 23.76 5.33 -18.39
C LYS A 174 24.68 6.37 -17.76
N TYR A 175 25.60 6.86 -18.57
CA TYR A 175 26.45 7.99 -18.20
C TYR A 175 25.71 9.31 -18.24
N THR A 176 26.02 10.19 -17.29
CA THR A 176 25.61 11.59 -17.30
C THR A 176 26.65 12.46 -16.58
N THR A 177 26.45 13.78 -16.54
CA THR A 177 27.30 14.67 -15.75
C THR A 177 27.02 14.48 -14.26
N ARG A 178 28.03 14.62 -13.40
CA ARG A 178 27.84 14.50 -11.93
C ARG A 178 26.78 15.47 -11.40
N THR A 179 26.73 16.69 -11.92
CA THR A 179 25.69 17.68 -11.56
C THR A 179 24.28 17.18 -11.93
N ALA A 180 24.09 16.61 -13.12
CA ALA A 180 22.80 16.05 -13.52
C ALA A 180 22.45 14.79 -12.70
N ALA A 181 23.44 13.94 -12.41
CA ALA A 181 23.26 12.78 -11.55
C ALA A 181 22.82 13.19 -10.14
N SER A 182 23.44 14.21 -9.53
CA SER A 182 23.08 14.71 -8.20
C SER A 182 21.68 15.30 -8.17
N ARG A 183 21.29 16.07 -9.20
CA ARG A 183 19.91 16.57 -9.30
C ARG A 183 18.91 15.42 -9.43
N LYS A 184 19.20 14.42 -10.27
CA LYS A 184 18.33 13.25 -10.46
C LYS A 184 18.21 12.45 -9.17
N PHE A 185 19.32 12.21 -8.49
CA PHE A 185 19.38 11.53 -7.20
C PHE A 185 18.54 12.27 -6.16
N ASN A 186 18.77 13.57 -5.95
CA ASN A 186 18.02 14.36 -4.98
C ASN A 186 16.52 14.33 -5.29
N ARG A 187 16.13 14.49 -6.56
CA ARG A 187 14.72 14.42 -6.96
C ARG A 187 14.08 13.08 -6.61
N ILE A 188 14.73 11.96 -6.97
CA ILE A 188 14.21 10.61 -6.66
C ILE A 188 14.18 10.41 -5.14
N HIS A 189 15.24 10.80 -4.43
CA HIS A 189 15.34 10.62 -2.99
C HIS A 189 14.27 11.40 -2.22
N THR A 190 14.04 12.66 -2.58
CA THR A 190 12.97 13.48 -1.99
C THR A 190 11.59 12.88 -2.31
N MET A 191 11.37 12.42 -3.55
CA MET A 191 10.10 11.76 -3.92
C MET A 191 9.87 10.48 -3.12
N GLU A 192 10.89 9.62 -2.96
CA GLU A 192 10.78 8.41 -2.13
C GLU A 192 10.45 8.74 -0.67
N ILE A 193 11.10 9.74 -0.07
CA ILE A 193 10.79 10.16 1.30
C ILE A 193 9.34 10.64 1.39
N ALA A 194 8.90 11.48 0.45
CA ALA A 194 7.53 11.98 0.43
C ALA A 194 6.51 10.84 0.25
N SER A 195 6.77 9.91 -0.68
CA SER A 195 5.92 8.75 -0.91
C SER A 195 5.88 7.81 0.29
N GLU A 196 6.99 7.58 0.99
CA GLU A 196 7.02 6.79 2.23
C GLU A 196 6.16 7.41 3.34
N VAL A 197 6.15 8.73 3.46
CA VAL A 197 5.29 9.44 4.43
C VAL A 197 3.82 9.30 4.03
N LEU A 198 3.52 9.50 2.74
CA LEU A 198 2.16 9.37 2.21
C LEU A 198 1.61 7.95 2.37
N GLU A 199 2.39 6.90 2.06
CA GLU A 199 1.97 5.51 2.26
C GLU A 199 1.60 5.25 3.71
N LYS A 200 2.42 5.71 4.68
CA LYS A 200 2.14 5.52 6.11
C LYS A 200 0.86 6.20 6.57
N GLU A 201 0.61 7.43 6.12
CA GLU A 201 -0.63 8.13 6.49
C GLU A 201 -1.84 7.49 5.79
N THR A 202 -1.69 7.06 4.53
CA THR A 202 -2.76 6.39 3.78
C THR A 202 -3.14 5.05 4.42
N GLU A 203 -2.15 4.26 4.89
CA GLU A 203 -2.38 2.98 5.57
C GLU A 203 -3.19 3.17 6.86
N LYS A 204 -2.86 4.19 7.66
CA LYS A 204 -3.63 4.53 8.88
C LYS A 204 -5.06 4.94 8.55
N ILE A 205 -5.25 5.77 7.53
CA ILE A 205 -6.59 6.21 7.11
C ILE A 205 -7.42 5.03 6.63
N ALA A 206 -6.84 4.13 5.83
CA ALA A 206 -7.52 2.94 5.33
C ALA A 206 -7.94 1.98 6.46
N ASP A 207 -7.07 1.77 7.46
CA ASP A 207 -7.39 0.95 8.65
C ASP A 207 -8.51 1.59 9.48
N ALA A 208 -8.42 2.89 9.75
CA ALA A 208 -9.46 3.63 10.47
C ALA A 208 -10.82 3.58 9.75
N THR A 209 -10.85 3.80 8.43
CA THR A 209 -12.08 3.75 7.62
C THR A 209 -12.71 2.35 7.66
N SER A 210 -11.90 1.30 7.58
CA SER A 210 -12.39 -0.08 7.61
C SER A 210 -13.01 -0.43 8.97
N LYS A 211 -12.39 0.02 10.06
CA LYS A 211 -12.92 -0.16 11.42
C LYS A 211 -14.24 0.60 11.63
N ILE A 212 -14.32 1.84 11.15
CA ILE A 212 -15.54 2.63 11.20
C ILE A 212 -16.68 1.91 10.44
N ASN A 213 -16.40 1.38 9.25
CA ASN A 213 -17.41 0.63 8.50
C ASN A 213 -17.93 -0.60 9.28
N SER A 214 -17.04 -1.35 9.93
CA SER A 214 -17.42 -2.49 10.78
C SER A 214 -18.33 -2.07 11.94
N ILE A 215 -18.01 -0.98 12.63
CA ILE A 215 -18.86 -0.43 13.71
C ILE A 215 -20.25 -0.07 13.18
N LEU A 216 -20.30 0.64 12.06
CA LEU A 216 -21.57 1.07 11.46
C LEU A 216 -22.42 -0.15 11.07
N GLU A 217 -21.81 -1.20 10.52
CA GLU A 217 -22.48 -2.47 10.22
C GLU A 217 -23.00 -3.16 11.49
N ASP A 218 -22.21 -3.22 12.56
CA ASP A 218 -22.61 -3.83 13.83
C ASP A 218 -23.76 -3.09 14.50
N ILE A 219 -23.69 -1.75 14.56
CA ILE A 219 -24.77 -0.89 15.08
C ILE A 219 -26.04 -1.09 14.25
N ALA A 220 -25.93 -1.04 12.92
CA ALA A 220 -27.06 -1.26 12.02
C ALA A 220 -27.69 -2.64 12.25
N ASN A 221 -26.88 -3.70 12.30
CA ASN A 221 -27.34 -5.07 12.51
C ASN A 221 -28.02 -5.26 13.87
N ASN A 222 -27.51 -4.66 14.93
CA ASN A 222 -28.09 -4.75 16.28
C ASN A 222 -29.45 -4.05 16.33
N ILE A 223 -29.54 -2.82 15.85
CA ILE A 223 -30.80 -2.06 15.81
C ILE A 223 -31.81 -2.78 14.92
N SER A 224 -31.38 -3.29 13.77
CA SER A 224 -32.25 -3.98 12.83
C SER A 224 -32.85 -5.28 13.39
N LYS A 225 -32.20 -5.93 14.36
CA LYS A 225 -32.71 -7.09 15.10
C LYS A 225 -33.66 -6.70 16.25
N GLU A 226 -33.46 -5.53 16.86
CA GLU A 226 -34.30 -5.03 17.95
C GLU A 226 -35.64 -4.46 17.44
N HIS A 227 -35.69 -4.07 16.16
CA HIS A 227 -36.85 -3.43 15.54
C HIS A 227 -37.42 -4.26 14.38
N ASP A 228 -38.62 -4.84 14.56
CA ASP A 228 -39.34 -5.60 13.51
C ASP A 228 -40.19 -4.73 12.58
N GLU A 229 -40.33 -3.44 12.91
CA GLU A 229 -41.18 -2.49 12.19
C GLU A 229 -40.76 -2.33 10.73
N LYS A 230 -41.75 -2.03 9.86
CA LYS A 230 -41.54 -1.82 8.42
C LYS A 230 -40.60 -0.64 8.13
N GLY A 231 -40.64 0.38 8.99
CA GLY A 231 -39.74 1.51 8.95
C GLY A 231 -39.64 2.14 10.33
N PHE A 232 -38.48 2.72 10.60
CA PHE A 232 -38.17 3.39 11.87
C PHE A 232 -37.14 4.50 11.61
N GLU A 233 -36.99 5.38 12.59
CA GLU A 233 -35.97 6.41 12.64
C GLU A 233 -35.45 6.49 14.08
N ILE A 234 -34.15 6.27 14.27
CA ILE A 234 -33.52 6.22 15.58
C ILE A 234 -32.27 7.09 15.57
N ASP A 235 -32.12 7.93 16.59
CA ASP A 235 -30.91 8.69 16.82
C ASP A 235 -29.83 7.78 17.43
N VAL A 236 -28.72 7.61 16.70
CA VAL A 236 -27.60 6.73 17.06
C VAL A 236 -26.32 7.51 17.35
N THR A 237 -26.42 8.84 17.46
CA THR A 237 -25.28 9.75 17.59
C THR A 237 -24.34 9.37 18.73
N ASP A 238 -24.90 9.15 19.92
CA ASP A 238 -24.10 8.85 21.10
C ASP A 238 -23.47 7.44 21.02
N ARG A 239 -24.21 6.44 20.52
CA ARG A 239 -23.70 5.07 20.31
C ARG A 239 -22.50 5.07 19.36
N ILE A 240 -22.63 5.74 18.21
CA ILE A 240 -21.55 5.87 17.23
C ILE A 240 -20.36 6.62 17.84
N LYS A 241 -20.60 7.75 18.53
CA LYS A 241 -19.52 8.52 19.16
C LYS A 241 -18.79 7.74 20.25
N GLU A 242 -19.48 6.90 21.00
CA GLU A 242 -18.86 6.05 22.04
C GLU A 242 -17.98 4.96 21.41
N GLU A 243 -18.51 4.19 20.45
CA GLU A 243 -17.77 3.09 19.81
C GLU A 243 -16.58 3.60 18.98
N ILE A 244 -16.72 4.75 18.32
CA ILE A 244 -15.65 5.35 17.51
C ILE A 244 -14.54 5.96 18.37
N LYS A 245 -14.86 6.53 19.55
CA LYS A 245 -13.86 7.11 20.47
C LYS A 245 -12.82 6.08 20.92
N GLU A 246 -13.20 4.82 21.08
CA GLU A 246 -12.28 3.75 21.50
C GLU A 246 -11.23 3.40 20.43
N ILE A 247 -11.53 3.67 19.16
CA ILE A 247 -10.65 3.36 18.03
C ILE A 247 -9.69 4.51 17.72
N MET A 248 -10.06 5.72 18.12
CA MET A 248 -9.35 6.92 17.75
C MET A 248 -8.36 7.34 18.83
N ASP A 249 -7.13 6.85 18.71
CA ASP A 249 -5.95 7.50 19.29
C ASP A 249 -5.65 8.84 18.56
N GLY A 250 -6.63 9.76 18.51
CA GLY A 250 -6.45 11.18 18.17
C GLY A 250 -6.21 11.57 16.71
N ASN A 251 -6.45 10.71 15.71
CA ASN A 251 -6.02 10.97 14.32
C ASN A 251 -7.10 11.41 13.31
N ILE A 252 -8.38 11.39 13.66
CA ILE A 252 -9.47 11.86 12.77
C ILE A 252 -10.35 12.80 13.59
N GLU A 253 -10.94 13.85 12.99
CA GLU A 253 -11.93 14.67 13.69
C GLU A 253 -13.32 14.07 13.48
N ILE A 254 -14.20 14.11 14.49
CA ILE A 254 -15.58 13.57 14.41
C ILE A 254 -16.33 14.19 13.22
N ASP A 255 -16.02 15.45 12.88
CA ASP A 255 -16.65 16.19 11.79
C ASP A 255 -16.27 15.62 10.41
N GLU A 256 -15.07 15.08 10.24
CA GLU A 256 -14.64 14.43 8.99
C GLU A 256 -15.33 13.07 8.77
N MET A 257 -15.78 12.41 9.85
CA MET A 257 -16.51 11.15 9.78
C MET A 257 -17.97 11.30 9.35
N LEU A 258 -18.61 12.45 9.60
CA LEU A 258 -20.01 12.67 9.22
C LEU A 258 -20.23 12.46 7.72
N GLY A 259 -19.29 12.92 6.88
CA GLY A 259 -19.33 12.73 5.44
C GLY A 259 -19.04 11.30 4.98
N ILE A 260 -18.38 10.48 5.79
CA ILE A 260 -18.18 9.04 5.54
C ILE A 260 -19.47 8.29 5.88
N ILE A 261 -20.04 8.56 7.05
CA ILE A 261 -21.25 7.90 7.57
C ILE A 261 -22.44 8.08 6.62
N GLU A 262 -22.64 9.28 6.06
CA GLU A 262 -23.71 9.54 5.09
C GLU A 262 -23.53 8.74 3.78
N LYS A 263 -22.28 8.44 3.41
CA LYS A 263 -21.97 7.66 2.21
C LYS A 263 -21.95 6.16 2.46
N THR A 264 -21.78 5.74 3.71
CA THR A 264 -21.98 4.36 4.11
C THR A 264 -23.45 4.02 3.88
N LYS A 265 -23.72 3.12 2.93
CA LYS A 265 -25.06 2.60 2.65
C LYS A 265 -25.21 1.26 3.34
N PRO A 266 -25.90 1.18 4.48
CA PRO A 266 -26.29 -0.07 5.10
C PRO A 266 -27.15 -0.92 4.17
N GLY A 267 -27.20 -2.20 4.53
CA GLY A 267 -27.73 -3.27 3.71
C GLY A 267 -29.12 -3.00 3.18
N ARG A 268 -29.30 -3.34 1.91
CA ARG A 268 -30.62 -3.58 1.35
C ARG A 268 -30.92 -5.05 1.49
N TRP A 269 -32.16 -5.37 1.81
CA TRP A 269 -32.58 -6.75 1.87
C TRP A 269 -33.93 -6.90 1.21
N ILE A 270 -34.06 -8.03 0.52
CA ILE A 270 -35.25 -8.42 -0.18
C ILE A 270 -35.71 -9.75 0.38
N LYS A 271 -37.01 -9.90 0.61
CA LYS A 271 -37.58 -11.12 1.18
C LYS A 271 -38.89 -11.46 0.47
N SER A 272 -39.05 -12.74 0.13
CA SER A 272 -40.32 -13.32 -0.27
C SER A 272 -41.13 -13.79 0.93
N LEU A 273 -42.44 -13.58 0.89
CA LEU A 273 -43.43 -14.04 1.85
C LEU A 273 -44.16 -15.22 1.22
N GLU A 274 -43.71 -16.43 1.53
CA GLU A 274 -44.20 -17.68 0.93
C GLU A 274 -45.72 -17.84 1.10
N GLU A 275 -46.25 -17.43 2.25
CA GLU A 275 -47.67 -17.52 2.58
C GLU A 275 -48.58 -16.61 1.74
N LYS A 276 -48.01 -15.56 1.12
CA LYS A 276 -48.74 -14.64 0.25
C LYS A 276 -48.56 -14.95 -1.23
N CYS A 277 -47.46 -15.61 -1.59
CA CYS A 277 -47.10 -15.78 -2.99
C CYS A 277 -48.03 -16.80 -3.67
N ILE A 278 -48.63 -16.38 -4.78
CA ILE A 278 -49.55 -17.20 -5.58
C ILE A 278 -48.87 -17.91 -6.76
N GLY A 279 -47.53 -17.83 -6.87
CA GLY A 279 -46.77 -18.48 -7.94
C GLY A 279 -47.07 -17.96 -9.35
N CYS A 280 -47.43 -16.68 -9.51
CA CYS A 280 -47.84 -16.12 -10.80
C CYS A 280 -46.70 -15.86 -11.80
N GLY A 281 -45.43 -15.87 -11.37
CA GLY A 281 -44.27 -15.66 -12.24
C GLY A 281 -43.95 -14.21 -12.63
N ALA A 282 -44.82 -13.22 -12.35
CA ALA A 282 -44.62 -11.84 -12.80
C ALA A 282 -43.28 -11.20 -12.36
N CYS A 283 -42.78 -11.53 -11.17
CA CYS A 283 -41.50 -11.03 -10.69
C CYS A 283 -40.29 -11.66 -11.42
N VAL A 284 -40.43 -12.90 -11.89
CA VAL A 284 -39.40 -13.61 -12.67
C VAL A 284 -39.26 -12.94 -14.03
N ASP A 285 -40.38 -12.70 -14.70
CA ASP A 285 -40.42 -12.09 -16.05
C ASP A 285 -39.85 -10.67 -16.07
N GLU A 286 -40.02 -9.92 -14.97
CA GLU A 286 -39.63 -8.51 -14.87
C GLU A 286 -38.23 -8.31 -14.25
N CYS A 287 -37.56 -9.39 -13.81
CA CYS A 287 -36.26 -9.30 -13.18
C CYS A 287 -35.16 -9.02 -14.23
N PRO A 288 -34.52 -7.84 -14.22
CA PRO A 288 -33.58 -7.46 -15.27
C PRO A 288 -32.26 -8.23 -15.22
N VAL A 289 -31.98 -8.90 -14.10
CA VAL A 289 -30.76 -9.69 -13.85
C VAL A 289 -31.07 -11.18 -13.74
N ASN A 290 -32.31 -11.60 -14.01
CA ASN A 290 -32.74 -13.01 -14.00
C ASN A 290 -32.35 -13.77 -12.72
N CYS A 291 -32.38 -13.11 -11.56
CA CYS A 291 -31.97 -13.68 -10.27
C CYS A 291 -33.14 -14.28 -9.46
N ILE A 292 -34.34 -14.42 -10.05
CA ILE A 292 -35.52 -14.93 -9.35
C ILE A 292 -35.92 -16.25 -10.01
N GLU A 293 -36.02 -17.31 -9.22
CA GLU A 293 -36.47 -18.62 -9.69
C GLU A 293 -37.84 -18.95 -9.09
N LEU A 294 -38.63 -19.72 -9.83
CA LEU A 294 -39.95 -20.19 -9.42
C LEU A 294 -39.90 -21.70 -9.29
N GLU A 295 -39.82 -22.17 -8.04
CA GLU A 295 -39.80 -23.60 -7.70
C GLU A 295 -41.01 -23.93 -6.80
N MET A 296 -41.40 -25.20 -6.73
CA MET A 296 -42.42 -25.66 -5.77
C MET A 296 -41.77 -26.61 -4.76
N PRO A 297 -42.13 -26.57 -3.47
CA PRO A 297 -43.29 -25.90 -2.87
C PRO A 297 -43.07 -24.44 -2.41
N ALA A 298 -41.84 -23.92 -2.48
CA ALA A 298 -41.49 -22.54 -2.11
C ALA A 298 -41.59 -21.61 -3.34
N PRO A 299 -42.68 -20.84 -3.50
CA PRO A 299 -43.13 -20.36 -4.81
C PRO A 299 -42.20 -19.38 -5.52
N ILE A 300 -41.24 -18.74 -4.83
CA ILE A 300 -40.14 -17.99 -5.45
C ILE A 300 -38.88 -17.99 -4.56
N SER A 301 -37.69 -18.09 -5.16
CA SER A 301 -36.39 -17.85 -4.54
C SER A 301 -35.69 -16.67 -5.22
N ILE A 302 -34.96 -15.85 -4.46
CA ILE A 302 -34.22 -14.69 -4.97
C ILE A 302 -32.74 -14.92 -4.68
N GLY A 303 -31.92 -15.02 -5.73
CA GLY A 303 -30.48 -15.25 -5.63
C GLY A 303 -29.68 -14.00 -5.25
N ASP A 304 -28.42 -14.22 -4.90
CA ASP A 304 -27.48 -13.21 -4.42
C ASP A 304 -27.12 -12.14 -5.48
N GLU A 305 -27.37 -12.41 -6.76
CA GLU A 305 -27.17 -11.47 -7.87
C GLU A 305 -28.21 -10.33 -7.89
N CYS A 306 -29.12 -10.27 -6.92
CA CYS A 306 -30.14 -9.24 -6.83
C CYS A 306 -29.53 -7.84 -6.64
N VAL A 307 -29.80 -6.96 -7.60
CA VAL A 307 -29.33 -5.56 -7.59
C VAL A 307 -30.26 -4.60 -6.84
N TYR A 308 -31.26 -5.12 -6.13
CA TYR A 308 -32.23 -4.34 -5.34
C TYR A 308 -32.90 -3.20 -6.12
N CYS A 309 -33.25 -3.46 -7.39
CA CYS A 309 -33.82 -2.45 -8.28
C CYS A 309 -35.27 -2.10 -7.96
N GLY A 310 -36.01 -2.96 -7.25
CA GLY A 310 -37.41 -2.74 -6.82
C GLY A 310 -38.49 -3.13 -7.84
N LYS A 311 -38.14 -3.56 -9.06
CA LYS A 311 -39.12 -3.95 -10.09
C LYS A 311 -40.06 -5.07 -9.64
N CYS A 312 -39.50 -6.13 -9.03
CA CYS A 312 -40.27 -7.26 -8.53
C CYS A 312 -41.27 -6.89 -7.44
N VAL A 313 -40.99 -5.85 -6.64
CA VAL A 313 -41.92 -5.33 -5.63
C VAL A 313 -43.10 -4.63 -6.31
N GLN A 314 -42.82 -3.79 -7.32
CA GLN A 314 -43.85 -3.06 -8.05
C GLN A 314 -44.84 -3.99 -8.77
N VAL A 315 -44.34 -5.07 -9.39
CA VAL A 315 -45.18 -5.94 -10.23
C VAL A 315 -45.90 -7.03 -9.43
N CYS A 316 -45.60 -7.21 -8.14
CA CYS A 316 -46.21 -8.25 -7.33
C CYS A 316 -47.65 -7.88 -6.95
N PRO A 317 -48.69 -8.57 -7.49
CA PRO A 317 -50.08 -8.18 -7.28
C PRO A 317 -50.60 -8.48 -5.85
N VAL A 318 -49.85 -9.28 -5.10
CA VAL A 318 -50.22 -9.78 -3.76
C VAL A 318 -49.26 -9.31 -2.67
N GLU A 319 -48.33 -8.40 -3.00
CA GLU A 319 -47.33 -7.88 -2.06
C GLU A 319 -46.54 -8.99 -1.32
N ALA A 320 -46.23 -10.06 -2.04
CA ALA A 320 -45.45 -11.19 -1.52
C ALA A 320 -43.94 -10.94 -1.52
N ILE A 321 -43.47 -9.81 -2.06
CA ILE A 321 -42.05 -9.44 -2.08
C ILE A 321 -41.89 -8.12 -1.34
N THR A 322 -41.02 -8.10 -0.33
CA THR A 322 -40.69 -6.91 0.44
C THR A 322 -39.23 -6.53 0.20
N LEU A 323 -38.99 -5.27 -0.16
CA LEU A 323 -37.66 -4.68 -0.26
C LEU A 323 -37.54 -3.57 0.79
N ARG A 324 -36.51 -3.64 1.63
CA ARG A 324 -36.21 -2.58 2.60
C ARG A 324 -34.79 -2.07 2.41
N GLU A 325 -34.62 -0.80 2.73
CA GLU A 325 -33.34 -0.12 2.75
C GLU A 325 -33.15 0.50 4.13
N GLU A 326 -31.96 0.26 4.67
CA GLU A 326 -31.49 0.83 5.93
C GLU A 326 -30.36 1.80 5.61
N PHE A 327 -30.37 3.00 6.20
CA PHE A 327 -29.37 4.02 5.92
C PHE A 327 -29.15 5.00 7.07
N PHE A 328 -27.94 5.52 7.14
CA PHE A 328 -27.58 6.62 8.01
C PHE A 328 -27.84 7.95 7.31
N THR A 329 -28.32 8.94 8.04
CA THR A 329 -28.41 10.32 7.57
C THR A 329 -27.98 11.25 8.69
N VAL A 330 -27.35 12.36 8.33
CA VAL A 330 -26.90 13.38 9.29
C VAL A 330 -27.83 14.58 9.19
N LYS A 331 -28.41 14.98 10.32
CA LYS A 331 -29.25 16.18 10.42
C LYS A 331 -28.99 16.89 11.73
N ASP A 332 -28.64 18.19 11.66
CA ASP A 332 -28.39 19.03 12.83
C ASP A 332 -27.40 18.39 13.83
N ASP A 333 -26.26 17.89 13.32
CA ASP A 333 -25.21 17.15 14.05
C ASP A 333 -25.64 15.83 14.71
N ARG A 334 -26.82 15.31 14.33
CA ARG A 334 -27.33 14.01 14.76
C ARG A 334 -27.21 13.01 13.64
N ILE A 335 -26.73 11.82 13.98
CA ILE A 335 -26.68 10.67 13.09
C ILE A 335 -27.95 9.85 13.34
N LEU A 336 -28.81 9.79 12.34
CA LEU A 336 -30.07 9.06 12.38
C LEU A 336 -29.93 7.79 11.55
N PHE A 337 -30.24 6.65 12.15
CA PHE A 337 -30.37 5.38 11.43
C PHE A 337 -31.85 5.17 11.07
N LYS A 338 -32.12 5.00 9.78
CA LYS A 338 -33.47 4.91 9.24
C LYS A 338 -33.66 3.62 8.48
N ARG A 339 -34.85 3.04 8.61
CA ARG A 339 -35.35 1.96 7.74
C ARG A 339 -36.54 2.46 6.96
N ARG A 340 -36.57 2.21 5.65
CA ARG A 340 -37.74 2.44 4.80
C ARG A 340 -38.05 1.25 3.91
N GLU A 341 -39.33 1.08 3.59
CA GLU A 341 -39.81 0.11 2.62
C GLU A 341 -39.76 0.74 1.22
N ILE A 342 -39.13 0.06 0.27
CA ILE A 342 -39.06 0.48 -1.14
C ILE A 342 -40.25 -0.13 -1.86
N LYS A 343 -41.15 0.72 -2.37
CA LYS A 343 -42.36 0.30 -3.09
C LYS A 343 -42.26 0.43 -4.60
N GLU A 344 -41.39 1.31 -5.06
CA GLU A 344 -41.20 1.63 -6.48
C GLU A 344 -39.76 1.31 -6.89
N PRO A 345 -39.54 0.95 -8.17
CA PRO A 345 -38.21 0.73 -8.65
C PRO A 345 -37.41 2.02 -8.64
N LYS A 346 -36.08 1.89 -8.57
CA LYS A 346 -35.22 3.04 -8.79
C LYS A 346 -35.51 3.65 -10.15
N SER A 347 -35.64 4.97 -10.17
CA SER A 347 -35.68 5.76 -11.38
C SER A 347 -34.57 6.81 -11.31
N GLY A 348 -34.10 7.25 -12.47
CA GLY A 348 -33.06 8.27 -12.55
C GLY A 348 -32.09 8.03 -13.69
N LYS A 349 -31.29 9.05 -13.98
CA LYS A 349 -30.28 9.02 -15.04
C LYS A 349 -28.89 8.95 -14.44
N ILE A 350 -28.07 8.07 -14.98
CA ILE A 350 -26.65 8.00 -14.64
C ILE A 350 -25.91 9.06 -15.46
N ILE A 351 -25.22 9.97 -14.79
CA ILE A 351 -24.45 11.05 -15.40
C ILE A 351 -22.99 10.95 -14.95
N PRO A 352 -22.06 10.60 -15.87
CA PRO A 352 -20.62 10.72 -15.62
C PRO A 352 -20.15 12.18 -15.70
N ASP A 353 -19.21 12.55 -14.83
CA ASP A 353 -18.45 13.80 -14.88
C ASP A 353 -17.10 13.55 -15.55
N ASP A 354 -16.99 14.03 -16.79
CA ASP A 354 -15.79 13.90 -17.62
C ASP A 354 -14.55 14.60 -17.04
N MET A 355 -14.72 15.60 -16.17
CA MET A 355 -13.58 16.32 -15.55
C MET A 355 -12.97 15.56 -14.39
N ILE A 356 -13.78 14.76 -13.69
CA ILE A 356 -13.37 13.98 -12.52
C ILE A 356 -12.95 12.56 -12.93
N CYS A 357 -13.61 12.00 -13.95
CA CYS A 357 -13.41 10.62 -14.39
C CYS A 357 -11.95 10.32 -14.78
N GLN A 358 -11.42 9.20 -14.28
CA GLN A 358 -10.06 8.72 -14.60
C GLN A 358 -10.05 7.64 -15.69
N ALA A 359 -11.17 7.42 -16.39
CA ALA A 359 -11.31 6.44 -17.45
C ALA A 359 -10.92 4.99 -17.07
N CYS A 360 -11.00 4.61 -15.79
CA CYS A 360 -10.51 3.30 -15.31
C CYS A 360 -11.39 2.10 -15.71
N GLY A 361 -12.62 2.33 -16.15
CA GLY A 361 -13.53 1.29 -16.65
C GLY A 361 -14.17 0.37 -15.60
N ILE A 362 -13.95 0.58 -14.29
CA ILE A 362 -14.51 -0.29 -13.25
C ILE A 362 -16.05 -0.34 -13.27
N CYS A 363 -16.70 0.80 -13.52
CA CYS A 363 -18.15 0.91 -13.64
C CYS A 363 -18.71 0.18 -14.86
N VAL A 364 -17.93 0.07 -15.95
CA VAL A 364 -18.28 -0.68 -17.15
C VAL A 364 -18.29 -2.17 -16.82
N ASN A 365 -17.20 -2.66 -16.21
CA ASN A 365 -17.03 -4.06 -15.83
C ASN A 365 -18.06 -4.55 -14.81
N LYS A 366 -18.60 -3.64 -14.00
CA LYS A 366 -19.54 -3.95 -12.91
C LYS A 366 -20.99 -3.65 -13.26
N CYS A 367 -21.28 -3.19 -14.48
CA CYS A 367 -22.64 -2.93 -14.89
C CYS A 367 -23.40 -4.25 -15.13
N PRO A 368 -24.47 -4.55 -14.36
CA PRO A 368 -25.18 -5.84 -14.47
C PRO A 368 -25.94 -6.00 -15.79
N VAL A 369 -26.26 -4.88 -16.45
CA VAL A 369 -27.04 -4.84 -17.71
C VAL A 369 -26.21 -4.34 -18.89
N ASN A 370 -24.88 -4.22 -18.73
CA ASN A 370 -23.96 -3.74 -19.78
C ASN A 370 -24.35 -2.38 -20.41
N ALA A 371 -24.99 -1.49 -19.64
CA ALA A 371 -25.44 -0.18 -20.10
C ALA A 371 -24.32 0.88 -20.17
N LEU A 372 -23.10 0.54 -19.72
CA LEU A 372 -21.95 1.46 -19.73
C LEU A 372 -20.88 0.96 -20.71
N SER A 373 -20.20 1.88 -21.39
CA SER A 373 -19.04 1.59 -22.24
C SER A 373 -17.96 2.65 -22.08
N LEU A 374 -16.70 2.28 -22.31
CA LEU A 374 -15.56 3.20 -22.29
C LEU A 374 -15.11 3.44 -23.74
N LYS A 375 -15.19 4.68 -24.22
CA LYS A 375 -14.71 5.10 -25.56
C LYS A 375 -13.99 6.44 -25.45
N ASP A 376 -12.83 6.56 -26.09
CA ASP A 376 -12.03 7.80 -26.12
C ASP A 376 -11.81 8.40 -24.72
N ASP A 377 -11.44 7.55 -23.75
CA ASP A 377 -11.27 7.89 -22.33
C ASP A 377 -12.51 8.47 -21.64
N LYS A 378 -13.71 8.25 -22.21
CA LYS A 378 -14.99 8.71 -21.66
C LYS A 378 -15.95 7.56 -21.41
N ILE A 379 -16.71 7.69 -20.31
CA ILE A 379 -17.78 6.76 -19.97
C ILE A 379 -19.04 7.18 -20.73
N ILE A 380 -19.50 6.32 -21.62
CA ILE A 380 -20.76 6.48 -22.36
C ILE A 380 -21.81 5.58 -21.73
N VAL A 381 -22.95 6.17 -21.39
CA VAL A 381 -24.08 5.46 -20.76
C VAL A 381 -25.23 5.36 -21.76
N ASP A 382 -25.68 4.14 -22.01
CA ASP A 382 -26.95 3.87 -22.68
C ASP A 382 -28.09 4.04 -21.66
N GLN A 383 -28.83 5.14 -21.77
CA GLN A 383 -29.92 5.46 -20.85
C GLN A 383 -31.17 4.61 -21.08
N GLU A 384 -31.29 3.95 -22.24
CA GLU A 384 -32.42 3.05 -22.53
C GLU A 384 -32.18 1.67 -21.91
N ALA A 385 -30.95 1.18 -21.97
CA ALA A 385 -30.55 -0.07 -21.32
C ALA A 385 -30.36 0.07 -19.80
N CYS A 386 -30.08 1.29 -19.30
CA CYS A 386 -29.82 1.52 -17.88
C CYS A 386 -31.06 1.26 -17.01
N ILE A 387 -30.93 0.37 -16.04
CA ILE A 387 -31.99 0.07 -15.06
C ILE A 387 -31.90 0.92 -13.78
N SER A 388 -31.10 1.98 -13.79
CA SER A 388 -30.93 2.92 -12.67
C SER A 388 -30.55 2.26 -11.34
N CYS A 389 -29.84 1.11 -11.36
CA CYS A 389 -29.50 0.36 -10.14
C CYS A 389 -28.54 1.12 -9.21
N GLY A 390 -27.72 2.04 -9.76
CA GLY A 390 -26.77 2.86 -9.01
C GLY A 390 -25.43 2.19 -8.70
N GLU A 391 -25.18 0.98 -9.21
CA GLU A 391 -23.94 0.24 -8.93
C GLU A 391 -22.69 1.01 -9.38
N CYS A 392 -22.75 1.62 -10.56
CA CYS A 392 -21.68 2.45 -11.11
C CYS A 392 -21.35 3.70 -10.27
N GLU A 393 -22.32 4.28 -9.57
CA GLU A 393 -22.08 5.39 -8.63
C GLU A 393 -21.38 4.87 -7.37
N ASN A 394 -21.85 3.75 -6.81
CA ASN A 394 -21.29 3.16 -5.59
C ASN A 394 -19.83 2.72 -5.76
N ILE A 395 -19.47 2.15 -6.92
CA ILE A 395 -18.13 1.58 -7.15
C ILE A 395 -17.12 2.59 -7.68
N CYS A 396 -17.53 3.84 -7.98
CA CYS A 396 -16.65 4.84 -8.55
C CYS A 396 -15.73 5.44 -7.46
N PRO A 397 -14.41 5.15 -7.46
CA PRO A 397 -13.52 5.58 -6.38
C PRO A 397 -13.33 7.09 -6.31
N VAL A 398 -13.56 7.78 -7.43
CA VAL A 398 -13.44 9.24 -7.55
C VAL A 398 -14.80 9.95 -7.54
N ASN A 399 -15.91 9.23 -7.29
CA ASN A 399 -17.27 9.78 -7.31
C ASN A 399 -17.62 10.53 -8.62
N ALA A 400 -17.04 10.13 -9.74
CA ALA A 400 -17.27 10.76 -11.05
C ALA A 400 -18.58 10.33 -11.71
N ILE A 401 -19.42 9.52 -11.07
CA ILE A 401 -20.70 9.08 -11.63
C ILE A 401 -21.79 9.36 -10.61
N LYS A 402 -22.89 9.99 -11.04
CA LYS A 402 -24.04 10.30 -10.21
C LYS A 402 -25.32 9.70 -10.77
N LEU A 403 -26.14 9.10 -9.91
CA LEU A 403 -27.52 8.78 -10.23
C LEU A 403 -28.39 9.97 -9.82
N ILE A 404 -28.93 10.68 -10.82
CA ILE A 404 -29.85 11.79 -10.58
C ILE A 404 -31.28 11.24 -10.65
N ASP A 405 -31.96 11.23 -9.50
CA ASP A 405 -33.35 10.81 -9.40
C ASP A 405 -34.25 11.75 -10.25
N THR A 406 -35.09 11.16 -11.08
CA THR A 406 -36.05 11.89 -11.92
C THR A 406 -37.39 12.12 -11.22
N ASN A 407 -37.62 11.52 -10.06
CA ASN A 407 -38.87 11.62 -9.28
C ASN A 407 -38.86 12.74 -8.23
N GLY A 408 -37.78 13.53 -8.14
CA GLY A 408 -37.79 14.82 -7.42
C GLY A 408 -37.95 14.75 -5.91
N VAL A 409 -37.27 13.80 -5.24
CA VAL A 409 -37.11 13.78 -3.78
C VAL A 409 -35.68 14.09 -3.40
#